data_AF-A0A915MAQ8-F1
#
_entry.id   AF-A0A915MAQ8-F1
#
_cell.length_a   1.000
_cell.length_b   1.000
_cell.length_c   1.000
_cell.angle_alpha   90.00
_cell.angle_beta   90.00
_cell.angle_gamma   90.00
#
_symmetry.space_group_name_H-M   'P 1'
#
loop_
_entity.id
_entity.type
_entity.pdbx_description
1 polymer ?
#
loop_
_entity_poly.entity_id
_entity_poly.type
_entity_poly.pdbx_seq_one_letter_code
_entity_poly.pdbx_strand_id
1 'polypeptide(L)'
;MNGLETGILGLMGAVFCDYPTLIYTSGSIGLSLWFAETSAELLLAINRCLELLNPKLAHDIFKGNRTWWLTVVPSIYAVVLSLFTAPILFTGLYFSWFFNPYVGYNDDFGKIYYNHAHTIHDTFVIFGLSAIYITFSVLLTIRTNSYSTSTHQPTLAQKMTFMQVVIISFFNAMAAGIYIYMQTVRISDAIIIAGTYAWLFAHG
;
A
#
# COMPACT_ATOMS: atom_id res chain seq x y z
N MET A 1 3.93 -3.32 -11.79
CA MET A 1 3.08 -2.42 -12.60
C MET A 1 3.66 -1.03 -12.54
N ASN A 2 4.17 -0.54 -13.67
CA ASN A 2 4.64 0.84 -13.77
C ASN A 2 3.59 1.68 -14.51
N GLY A 3 3.44 2.96 -14.17
CA GLY A 3 2.52 3.86 -14.87
C GLY A 3 2.74 3.91 -16.39
N LEU A 4 3.99 3.67 -16.83
CA LEU A 4 4.35 3.53 -18.25
C LEU A 4 3.65 2.33 -18.92
N GLU A 5 3.65 1.17 -18.27
CA GLU A 5 3.04 -0.05 -18.82
C GLU A 5 1.52 0.12 -18.94
N THR A 6 0.88 0.58 -17.86
CA THR A 6 -0.55 0.93 -17.84
C THR A 6 -0.88 1.93 -18.95
N GLY A 7 -0.03 2.94 -19.17
CA GLY A 7 -0.19 3.92 -20.24
C GLY A 7 -0.09 3.33 -21.64
N ILE A 8 0.91 2.48 -21.92
CA ILE A 8 1.08 1.83 -23.23
C ILE A 8 -0.10 0.90 -23.54
N LEU A 9 -0.48 0.04 -22.60
CA LEU A 9 -1.62 -0.86 -22.75
C LEU A 9 -2.93 -0.05 -22.92
N GLY A 10 -3.05 1.07 -22.22
CA GLY A 10 -4.14 2.02 -22.37
C GLY A 10 -4.22 2.62 -23.77
N LEU A 11 -3.12 3.11 -24.34
CA LEU A 11 -3.08 3.66 -25.70
C LEU A 11 -3.47 2.64 -26.77
N MET A 12 -3.17 1.36 -26.53
CA MET A 12 -3.56 0.25 -27.41
C MET A 12 -5.02 -0.18 -27.21
N GLY A 13 -5.68 0.25 -26.14
CA GLY A 13 -7.00 -0.25 -25.75
C GLY A 13 -6.97 -1.74 -25.36
N ALA A 14 -5.82 -2.24 -24.89
CA ALA A 14 -5.60 -3.66 -24.68
C ALA A 14 -6.48 -4.23 -23.56
N VAL A 15 -6.98 -5.44 -23.76
CA VAL A 15 -7.62 -6.27 -22.75
C VAL A 15 -6.79 -7.53 -22.49
N PHE A 16 -7.16 -8.30 -21.46
CA PHE A 16 -6.46 -9.53 -21.10
C PHE A 16 -6.20 -10.47 -22.29
N CYS A 17 -7.17 -10.61 -23.20
CA CYS A 17 -7.06 -11.52 -24.35
C CYS A 17 -6.04 -11.08 -25.41
N ASP A 18 -5.64 -9.81 -25.45
CA ASP A 18 -4.67 -9.31 -26.45
C ASP A 18 -3.24 -9.70 -26.07
N TYR A 19 -2.91 -9.58 -24.78
CA TYR A 19 -1.57 -9.87 -24.25
C TYR A 19 -1.63 -10.66 -22.92
N PRO A 20 -2.18 -11.90 -22.94
CA PRO A 20 -2.51 -12.63 -21.71
C PRO A 20 -1.29 -12.91 -20.84
N THR A 21 -0.16 -13.32 -21.42
CA THR A 21 1.07 -13.60 -20.68
C THR A 21 1.63 -12.34 -20.03
N LEU A 22 1.67 -11.22 -20.76
CA LEU A 22 2.19 -9.95 -20.26
C LEU A 22 1.30 -9.43 -19.12
N ILE A 23 -0.01 -9.32 -19.37
CA ILE A 23 -0.96 -8.78 -18.39
C ILE A 23 -1.01 -9.64 -17.13
N TYR A 24 -1.02 -10.97 -17.27
CA TYR A 24 -1.02 -11.87 -16.11
C TYR A 24 0.26 -11.74 -15.27
N THR A 25 1.43 -11.75 -15.91
CA THR A 25 2.72 -11.67 -15.22
C THR A 25 2.92 -10.31 -14.56
N SER A 26 2.62 -9.23 -15.26
CA SER A 26 2.70 -7.87 -14.73
C SER A 26 1.71 -7.61 -13.60
N GLY A 27 0.50 -8.16 -13.71
CA GLY A 27 -0.50 -8.12 -12.65
C GLY A 27 -0.07 -8.85 -11.39
N SER A 28 0.52 -10.05 -11.55
CA SER A 28 1.07 -10.84 -10.44
C SER A 28 2.23 -10.14 -9.75
N ILE A 29 3.17 -9.59 -10.54
CA ILE A 29 4.32 -8.82 -10.02
C ILE A 29 3.83 -7.54 -9.35
N GLY A 30 2.85 -6.84 -9.95
CA GLY A 30 2.24 -5.65 -9.38
C GLY A 30 1.64 -5.91 -8.01
N LEU A 31 0.85 -6.99 -7.88
CA LEU A 31 0.25 -7.41 -6.62
C LEU A 31 1.30 -7.82 -5.58
N SER A 32 2.36 -8.54 -6.00
CA SER A 32 3.48 -8.85 -5.10
C SER A 32 4.19 -7.61 -4.60
N LEU A 33 4.43 -6.62 -5.47
CA LEU A 33 5.10 -5.40 -5.07
C LEU A 33 4.22 -4.56 -4.13
N TRP A 34 2.92 -4.52 -4.37
CA TRP A 34 1.94 -3.90 -3.48
C TRP A 34 2.03 -4.47 -2.07
N PHE A 35 1.91 -5.79 -1.92
CA PHE A 35 2.00 -6.45 -0.60
C PHE A 35 3.35 -6.22 0.10
N ALA A 36 4.44 -6.18 -0.66
CA ALA A 36 5.78 -5.94 -0.10
C ALA A 36 5.91 -4.50 0.40
N GLU A 37 5.45 -3.55 -0.39
CA GLU A 37 5.57 -2.11 -0.16
C GLU A 37 4.74 -1.66 1.04
N THR A 38 3.45 -1.98 1.08
CA THR A 38 2.56 -1.60 2.20
C THR A 38 2.95 -2.27 3.52
N SER A 39 3.49 -3.50 3.47
CA SER A 39 4.05 -4.18 4.64
C SER A 39 5.33 -3.51 5.14
N ALA A 40 6.22 -3.10 4.22
CA ALA A 40 7.43 -2.38 4.56
C ALA A 40 7.11 -0.96 5.08
N GLU A 41 6.05 -0.35 4.57
CA GLU A 41 5.55 0.93 5.04
C GLU A 41 5.11 0.87 6.51
N LEU A 42 4.38 -0.17 6.93
CA LEU A 42 4.02 -0.34 8.34
C LEU A 42 5.27 -0.36 9.24
N LEU A 43 6.33 -1.06 8.83
CA LEU A 43 7.60 -1.07 9.56
C LEU A 43 8.27 0.30 9.57
N LEU A 44 8.23 1.01 8.45
CA LEU A 44 8.79 2.35 8.33
C LEU A 44 8.04 3.37 9.20
N ALA A 45 6.70 3.31 9.23
CA ALA A 45 5.86 4.13 10.10
C ALA A 45 6.20 3.89 11.58
N ILE A 46 6.35 2.62 11.99
CA ILE A 46 6.80 2.26 13.34
C ILE A 46 8.19 2.86 13.62
N ASN A 47 9.14 2.71 12.70
CA ASN A 47 10.48 3.27 12.86
C ASN A 47 10.45 4.79 13.08
N ARG A 48 9.70 5.54 12.25
CA ARG A 48 9.63 7.00 12.37
C ARG A 48 8.93 7.45 13.65
N CYS A 49 7.86 6.76 14.06
CA CYS A 49 7.20 7.02 15.33
C CYS A 49 8.15 6.75 16.53
N LEU A 50 8.90 5.65 16.49
CA LEU A 50 9.85 5.30 17.55
C LEU A 50 11.05 6.25 17.60
N GLU A 51 11.59 6.68 16.46
CA GLU A 51 12.67 7.68 16.41
C GLU A 51 12.29 8.99 17.13
N LEU A 52 11.01 9.38 17.06
CA LEU A 52 10.49 10.58 17.71
C LEU A 52 10.15 10.37 19.21
N LEU A 53 9.65 9.19 19.59
CA LEU A 53 9.23 8.91 20.98
C LEU A 53 10.38 8.38 21.87
N ASN A 54 11.20 7.48 21.32
CA ASN A 54 12.28 6.79 22.00
C ASN A 54 13.40 6.38 21.01
N PRO A 55 14.35 7.30 20.71
CA PRO A 55 15.43 7.05 19.77
C PRO A 55 16.32 5.84 20.12
N LYS A 56 16.45 5.52 21.41
CA LYS A 56 17.25 4.37 21.86
C LYS A 56 16.60 3.06 21.42
N LEU A 57 15.29 2.93 21.63
CA LEU A 57 14.52 1.76 21.21
C LEU A 57 14.50 1.64 19.68
N ALA A 58 14.32 2.75 18.96
CA ALA A 58 14.41 2.77 17.51
C ALA A 58 15.78 2.24 17.03
N HIS A 59 16.87 2.70 17.65
CA HIS A 59 18.21 2.22 17.33
C HIS A 59 18.36 0.72 17.64
N ASP A 60 17.88 0.24 18.78
CA ASP A 60 18.05 -1.17 19.16
C ASP A 60 17.33 -2.13 18.19
N ILE A 61 16.16 -1.72 17.67
CA ILE A 61 15.36 -2.51 16.73
C ILE A 61 15.92 -2.40 15.30
N PHE A 62 16.21 -1.18 14.82
CA PHE A 62 16.51 -0.87 13.41
C PHE A 62 18.00 -0.61 13.12
N LYS A 63 18.92 -1.14 13.94
CA LYS A 63 20.37 -0.97 13.71
C LYS A 63 20.95 -2.02 12.77
N GLY A 64 21.78 -1.55 11.83
CA GLY A 64 22.66 -2.36 11.01
C GLY A 64 21.88 -3.37 10.15
N ASN A 65 22.35 -4.63 10.13
CA ASN A 65 21.74 -5.67 9.30
C ASN A 65 20.33 -6.09 9.74
N ARG A 66 19.86 -5.70 10.93
CA ARG A 66 18.52 -6.04 11.41
C ARG A 66 17.43 -5.43 10.53
N THR A 67 17.63 -4.19 10.08
CA THR A 67 16.69 -3.52 9.17
C THR A 67 16.53 -4.27 7.86
N TRP A 68 17.63 -4.78 7.30
CA TRP A 68 17.58 -5.61 6.09
C TRP A 68 16.76 -6.88 6.31
N TRP A 69 16.97 -7.58 7.43
CA TRP A 69 16.15 -8.75 7.77
C TRP A 69 14.68 -8.40 7.98
N LEU A 70 14.40 -7.27 8.65
CA LEU A 70 13.04 -6.78 8.87
C LEU A 70 12.33 -6.42 7.56
N THR A 71 13.03 -5.96 6.53
CA THR A 71 12.44 -5.68 5.21
C THR A 71 12.32 -6.93 4.34
N VAL A 72 13.26 -7.88 4.44
CA VAL A 72 13.24 -9.13 3.66
C VAL A 72 12.02 -9.99 4.02
N VAL A 73 11.62 -10.02 5.28
CA VAL A 73 10.46 -10.81 5.74
C VAL A 73 9.15 -10.39 5.00
N PRO A 74 8.76 -9.10 4.98
CA PRO A 74 7.70 -8.57 4.13
C PRO A 74 7.81 -8.95 2.66
N SER A 75 9.02 -8.87 2.09
CA SER A 75 9.23 -9.21 0.68
C SER A 75 8.96 -10.68 0.39
N ILE A 76 9.42 -11.58 1.26
CA ILE A 76 9.14 -13.02 1.12
C ILE A 76 7.66 -13.30 1.30
N TYR A 77 7.02 -12.70 2.32
CA TYR A 77 5.58 -12.80 2.54
C TYR A 77 4.79 -12.40 1.29
N ALA A 78 5.15 -11.28 0.67
CA ALA A 78 4.49 -10.75 -0.51
C ALA A 78 4.63 -11.64 -1.75
N VAL A 79 5.83 -12.20 -1.98
CA VAL A 79 6.07 -13.15 -3.07
C VAL A 79 5.25 -14.43 -2.84
N VAL A 80 5.25 -14.97 -1.62
CA VAL A 80 4.45 -16.15 -1.30
C VAL A 80 2.97 -15.86 -1.54
N LEU A 81 2.44 -14.74 -1.03
CA LEU A 81 1.02 -14.42 -1.16
C LEU A 81 0.60 -14.22 -2.62
N SER A 82 1.42 -13.55 -3.43
CA SER A 82 1.13 -13.35 -4.85
C SER A 82 1.13 -14.64 -5.67
N LEU A 83 1.95 -15.65 -5.31
CA LEU A 83 1.94 -16.95 -5.98
C LEU A 83 0.67 -17.78 -5.71
N PHE A 84 0.01 -17.54 -4.56
CA PHE A 84 -1.18 -18.29 -4.15
C PHE A 84 -2.49 -17.50 -4.33
N THR A 85 -2.45 -16.34 -4.98
CA THR A 85 -3.61 -15.47 -5.14
C THR A 85 -3.85 -15.08 -6.59
N ALA A 86 -5.10 -14.76 -6.93
CA ALA A 86 -5.44 -14.32 -8.27
C ALA A 86 -4.83 -12.94 -8.53
N PRO A 87 -4.12 -12.74 -9.66
CA PRO A 87 -3.56 -11.43 -9.98
C PRO A 87 -4.64 -10.44 -10.40
N ILE A 88 -4.28 -9.17 -10.37
CA ILE A 88 -5.04 -8.12 -11.02
C ILE A 88 -4.76 -8.12 -12.53
N LEU A 89 -5.78 -7.84 -13.34
CA LEU A 89 -5.73 -7.89 -14.80
C LEU A 89 -6.07 -6.52 -15.37
N PHE A 90 -5.32 -6.10 -16.36
CA PHE A 90 -5.52 -4.83 -17.05
C PHE A 90 -6.74 -4.89 -17.98
N THR A 91 -7.49 -3.79 -18.01
CA THR A 91 -8.51 -3.54 -19.02
C THR A 91 -8.42 -2.11 -19.56
N GLY A 92 -8.32 -2.00 -20.88
CA GLY A 92 -8.33 -0.72 -21.59
C GLY A 92 -9.66 0.02 -21.49
N LEU A 93 -10.75 -0.63 -21.08
CA LEU A 93 -12.05 0.04 -20.86
C LEU A 93 -11.97 1.14 -19.80
N TYR A 94 -11.19 0.89 -18.75
CA TYR A 94 -11.06 1.77 -17.59
C TYR A 94 -9.63 2.26 -17.36
N PHE A 95 -8.70 1.91 -18.27
CA PHE A 95 -7.28 2.23 -18.18
C PHE A 95 -6.66 1.83 -16.82
N SER A 96 -7.11 0.70 -16.26
CA SER A 96 -6.75 0.29 -14.90
C SER A 96 -6.80 -1.24 -14.73
N TRP A 97 -6.45 -1.69 -13.53
CA TRP A 97 -6.23 -3.10 -13.18
C TRP A 97 -7.26 -3.57 -12.16
N PHE A 98 -7.89 -4.71 -12.43
CA PHE A 98 -8.99 -5.23 -11.62
C PHE A 98 -8.85 -6.73 -11.41
N PHE A 99 -9.40 -7.25 -10.31
CA PHE A 99 -9.48 -8.70 -10.10
C PHE A 99 -10.51 -9.37 -11.02
N ASN A 100 -11.61 -8.67 -11.34
CA ASN A 100 -12.62 -9.16 -12.28
C ASN A 100 -12.21 -8.84 -13.74
N PRO A 101 -11.89 -9.84 -14.59
CA PRO A 101 -11.55 -9.61 -15.99
C PRO A 101 -12.72 -9.11 -16.84
N TYR A 102 -13.96 -9.28 -16.37
CA TYR A 102 -15.18 -8.91 -17.10
C TYR A 102 -15.80 -7.60 -16.59
N VAL A 103 -15.06 -6.81 -15.84
CA VAL A 103 -15.53 -5.51 -15.32
C VAL A 103 -16.12 -4.65 -16.45
N GLY A 104 -17.32 -4.08 -16.23
CA GLY A 104 -18.05 -3.30 -17.23
C GLY A 104 -18.94 -4.12 -18.19
N TYR A 105 -18.75 -5.44 -18.28
CA TYR A 105 -19.63 -6.36 -19.02
C TYR A 105 -20.44 -7.25 -18.09
N ASN A 106 -19.77 -7.90 -17.14
CA ASN A 106 -20.37 -8.75 -16.11
C ASN A 106 -19.71 -8.45 -14.77
N ASP A 107 -20.37 -7.58 -14.00
CA ASP A 107 -19.89 -7.16 -12.69
C ASP A 107 -20.06 -8.31 -11.69
N ASP A 108 -18.93 -8.89 -11.26
CA ASP A 108 -18.88 -9.85 -10.19
C ASP A 108 -18.69 -9.13 -8.85
N PHE A 109 -19.77 -9.00 -8.07
CA PHE A 109 -19.78 -8.37 -6.74
C PHE A 109 -19.19 -9.29 -5.67
N GLY A 110 -17.97 -9.75 -5.88
CA GLY A 110 -17.21 -10.53 -4.91
C GLY A 110 -17.60 -12.00 -4.78
N LYS A 111 -18.03 -12.67 -5.86
CA LYS A 111 -18.38 -14.11 -5.82
C LYS A 111 -17.30 -15.01 -6.40
N ILE A 112 -16.79 -14.69 -7.59
CA ILE A 112 -15.94 -15.57 -8.39
C ILE A 112 -14.49 -15.04 -8.44
N TYR A 113 -14.33 -13.75 -8.68
CA TYR A 113 -13.05 -13.06 -8.87
C TYR A 113 -12.61 -12.28 -7.62
N TYR A 114 -13.18 -12.59 -6.46
CA TYR A 114 -12.84 -11.94 -5.21
C TYR A 114 -11.52 -12.45 -4.66
N ASN A 115 -10.58 -11.53 -4.37
CA ASN A 115 -9.31 -11.88 -3.77
C ASN A 115 -9.34 -11.66 -2.25
N HIS A 116 -9.65 -12.72 -1.49
CA HIS A 116 -9.70 -12.68 -0.03
C HIS A 116 -8.38 -12.26 0.61
N ALA A 117 -7.25 -12.75 0.10
CA ALA A 117 -5.93 -12.44 0.64
C ALA A 117 -5.60 -10.95 0.51
N HIS A 118 -5.88 -10.38 -0.67
CA HIS A 118 -5.73 -8.94 -0.89
C HIS A 118 -6.59 -8.14 0.08
N THR A 119 -7.88 -8.47 0.21
CA THR A 119 -8.77 -7.73 1.12
C THR A 119 -8.33 -7.83 2.58
N ILE A 120 -7.94 -9.02 3.06
CA ILE A 120 -7.45 -9.20 4.43
C ILE A 120 -6.19 -8.37 4.65
N HIS A 121 -5.26 -8.41 3.70
CA HIS A 121 -4.01 -7.67 3.76
C HIS A 121 -4.25 -6.15 3.79
N ASP A 122 -5.03 -5.62 2.86
CA ASP A 122 -5.33 -4.19 2.78
C ASP A 122 -6.11 -3.68 4.00
N THR A 123 -7.02 -4.51 4.52
CA THR A 123 -7.73 -4.22 5.77
C THR A 123 -6.74 -4.09 6.93
N PHE A 124 -5.78 -5.01 7.03
CA PHE A 124 -4.72 -4.96 8.03
C PHE A 124 -3.84 -3.71 7.87
N VAL A 125 -3.48 -3.33 6.64
CA VAL A 125 -2.70 -2.11 6.38
C VAL A 125 -3.44 -0.86 6.85
N ILE A 126 -4.71 -0.69 6.47
CA ILE A 126 -5.52 0.48 6.83
C ILE A 126 -5.65 0.61 8.35
N PHE A 127 -6.04 -0.47 9.04
CA PHE A 127 -6.20 -0.45 10.48
C PHE A 127 -4.86 -0.38 11.23
N GLY A 128 -3.82 -1.03 10.71
CA GLY A 128 -2.48 -1.03 11.27
C GLY A 128 -1.85 0.37 11.26
N LEU A 129 -1.88 1.05 10.11
CA LEU A 129 -1.39 2.43 9.97
C LEU A 129 -2.16 3.39 10.87
N SER A 130 -3.50 3.27 10.87
CA SER A 130 -4.37 4.08 11.73
C SER A 130 -4.00 3.90 13.21
N ALA A 131 -3.84 2.65 13.67
CA ALA A 131 -3.47 2.35 15.04
C ALA A 131 -2.08 2.89 15.40
N ILE A 132 -1.09 2.77 14.52
CA ILE A 132 0.27 3.30 14.71
C ILE A 132 0.22 4.81 14.92
N TYR A 133 -0.45 5.55 14.03
CA TYR A 133 -0.49 7.01 14.11
C TYR A 133 -1.33 7.52 15.28
N ILE A 134 -2.47 6.90 15.58
CA ILE A 134 -3.28 7.26 16.75
C ILE A 134 -2.47 7.04 18.03
N THR A 135 -1.82 5.88 18.16
CA THR A 135 -0.99 5.57 19.33
C THR A 135 0.15 6.57 19.46
N PHE A 136 0.83 6.90 18.36
CA PHE A 136 1.88 7.90 18.34
C PHE A 136 1.36 9.27 18.80
N SER A 137 0.24 9.75 18.26
CA SER A 137 -0.36 11.04 18.64
C SER A 137 -0.71 11.09 20.13
N VAL A 138 -1.33 10.03 20.67
CA VAL A 138 -1.67 9.94 22.10
C VAL A 138 -0.41 9.99 22.97
N LEU A 139 0.61 9.19 22.64
CA LEU A 139 1.87 9.17 23.39
C LEU A 139 2.60 10.53 23.33
N LEU A 140 2.55 11.20 22.19
CA LEU A 140 3.12 12.54 22.03
C LEU A 140 2.40 13.57 22.87
N THR A 141 1.06 13.54 22.92
CA THR A 141 0.26 14.45 23.77
C THR A 141 0.56 14.23 25.24
N ILE A 142 0.65 12.97 25.70
CA ILE A 142 1.00 12.63 27.09
C ILE A 142 2.40 13.18 27.45
N ARG A 143 3.38 12.99 26.56
CA ARG A 143 4.75 13.52 26.72
C ARG A 143 4.81 15.05 26.74
N THR A 144 3.97 15.71 25.97
CA THR A 144 3.92 17.18 25.89
C THR A 144 3.25 17.80 27.11
N ASN A 145 2.17 17.17 27.61
CA ASN A 145 1.42 17.66 28.77
C ASN A 145 2.12 17.37 30.11
N SER A 146 2.92 16.30 30.17
CA SER A 146 3.80 16.05 31.31
C SER A 146 4.97 17.03 31.23
N TYR A 147 4.85 18.19 31.88
CA TYR A 147 5.90 19.20 32.02
C TYR A 147 7.24 18.56 32.45
N SER A 148 8.10 18.17 31.50
CA SER A 148 9.47 17.75 31.80
C SER A 148 10.34 17.63 30.55
N THR A 149 11.28 18.58 30.43
CA THR A 149 12.71 18.29 30.24
C THR A 149 13.10 17.17 29.27
N SER A 150 12.51 17.09 28.07
CA SER A 150 13.12 16.28 27.01
C SER A 150 14.31 17.02 26.42
N THR A 151 15.53 16.58 26.75
CA THR A 151 16.79 17.03 26.14
C THR A 151 16.92 16.65 24.66
N HIS A 152 16.02 15.82 24.13
CA HIS A 152 16.03 15.42 22.73
C HIS A 152 14.91 16.14 21.95
N GLN A 153 15.32 17.12 21.16
CA GLN A 153 14.48 17.78 20.18
C GLN A 153 14.68 17.07 18.83
N PRO A 154 13.60 16.63 18.17
CA PRO A 154 13.73 15.98 16.86
C PRO A 154 14.25 16.98 15.83
N THR A 155 15.22 16.53 15.04
CA THR A 155 15.84 17.29 13.96
C THR A 155 14.83 17.61 12.86
N LEU A 156 15.11 18.66 12.07
CA LEU A 156 14.26 19.00 10.92
C LEU A 156 14.12 17.83 9.94
N ALA A 157 15.21 17.09 9.69
CA ALA A 157 15.20 15.92 8.83
C ALA A 157 14.26 14.81 9.35
N GLN A 158 14.26 14.53 10.66
CA GLN A 158 13.34 13.56 11.28
C GLN A 158 11.88 14.00 11.15
N LYS A 159 11.59 15.30 11.32
CA LYS A 159 10.23 15.84 11.13
C LYS A 159 9.78 15.74 9.68
N MET A 160 10.65 16.07 8.72
CA MET A 160 10.33 16.02 7.29
C MET A 160 10.10 14.58 6.82
N THR A 161 10.97 13.65 7.20
CA THR A 161 10.81 12.23 6.85
C THR A 161 9.60 11.59 7.51
N PHE A 162 9.27 11.97 8.74
CA PHE A 162 8.00 11.56 9.37
C PHE A 162 6.79 12.06 8.57
N MET A 163 6.75 13.36 8.22
CA MET A 163 5.65 13.92 7.43
C MET A 163 5.53 13.27 6.05
N GLN A 164 6.66 12.99 5.41
CA GLN A 164 6.68 12.27 4.13
C GLN A 164 6.01 10.90 4.26
N VAL A 165 6.38 10.10 5.27
CA VAL A 165 5.80 8.76 5.48
C VAL A 165 4.30 8.87 5.79
N VAL A 166 3.87 9.83 6.61
CA VAL A 166 2.44 10.05 6.87
C VAL A 166 1.63 10.32 5.59
N ILE A 167 2.19 11.14 4.68
CA ILE A 167 1.53 11.46 3.41
C ILE A 167 1.44 10.23 2.51
N ILE A 168 2.53 9.46 2.40
CA ILE A 168 2.54 8.20 1.61
C ILE A 168 1.50 7.23 2.19
N SER A 169 1.46 7.07 3.51
CA SER A 169 0.52 6.18 4.20
C SER A 169 -0.93 6.56 4.02
N PHE A 170 -1.21 7.86 3.92
CA PHE A 170 -2.55 8.33 3.59
C PHE A 170 -2.97 7.88 2.18
N PHE A 171 -2.10 8.05 1.19
CA PHE A 171 -2.40 7.65 -0.19
C PHE A 171 -2.48 6.13 -0.36
N ASN A 172 -1.59 5.37 0.29
CA ASN A 172 -1.65 3.90 0.30
C ASN A 172 -2.92 3.39 0.97
N ALA A 173 -3.32 3.92 2.13
CA ALA A 173 -4.57 3.55 2.78
C ALA A 173 -5.80 3.91 1.92
N MET A 174 -5.77 5.04 1.22
CA MET A 174 -6.82 5.43 0.28
C MET A 174 -6.92 4.47 -0.90
N ALA A 175 -5.78 4.13 -1.54
CA ALA A 175 -5.73 3.16 -2.63
C ALA A 175 -6.21 1.78 -2.18
N ALA A 176 -5.76 1.28 -1.02
CA ALA A 176 -6.21 0.02 -0.43
C ALA A 176 -7.74 0.00 -0.22
N GLY A 177 -8.30 1.06 0.38
CA GLY A 177 -9.74 1.17 0.60
C GLY A 177 -10.54 1.20 -0.72
N ILE A 178 -10.02 1.88 -1.74
CA ILE A 178 -10.63 1.93 -3.07
C ILE A 178 -10.61 0.55 -3.74
N TYR A 179 -9.50 -0.20 -3.66
CA TYR A 179 -9.44 -1.55 -4.26
C TYR A 179 -10.35 -2.55 -3.53
N ILE A 180 -10.51 -2.45 -2.21
CA ILE A 180 -11.53 -3.25 -1.48
C ILE A 180 -12.94 -2.87 -1.96
N TYR A 181 -13.21 -1.57 -2.13
CA TYR A 181 -14.50 -1.09 -2.62
C TYR A 181 -14.80 -1.62 -4.04
N MET A 182 -13.82 -1.54 -4.95
CA MET A 182 -13.96 -2.01 -6.34
C MET A 182 -14.28 -3.51 -6.46
N GLN A 183 -13.88 -4.32 -5.48
CA GLN A 183 -14.17 -5.76 -5.48
C GLN A 183 -15.59 -6.11 -4.98
N THR A 184 -16.27 -5.19 -4.31
CA THR A 184 -17.53 -5.48 -3.59
C THR A 184 -18.71 -4.69 -4.10
N VAL A 185 -18.47 -3.54 -4.72
CA VAL A 185 -19.51 -2.62 -5.18
C VAL A 185 -19.28 -2.26 -6.64
N ARG A 186 -20.37 -1.87 -7.34
CA ARG A 186 -20.29 -1.41 -8.71
C ARG A 186 -19.37 -0.21 -8.83
N ILE A 187 -18.45 -0.31 -9.78
CA ILE A 187 -17.37 0.65 -9.95
C ILE A 187 -17.90 1.86 -10.72
N SER A 188 -17.50 3.06 -10.27
CA SER A 188 -17.70 4.30 -11.03
C SER A 188 -16.37 4.84 -11.52
N ASP A 189 -16.37 5.49 -12.68
CA ASP A 189 -15.16 6.03 -13.32
C ASP A 189 -14.40 6.99 -12.39
N ALA A 190 -15.13 7.79 -11.60
CA ALA A 190 -14.53 8.72 -10.64
C ALA A 190 -13.70 7.99 -9.57
N ILE A 191 -14.18 6.83 -9.09
CA ILE A 191 -13.48 6.02 -8.08
C ILE A 191 -12.24 5.35 -8.69
N ILE A 192 -12.30 4.94 -9.95
CA ILE A 192 -11.15 4.41 -10.68
C ILE A 192 -10.06 5.47 -10.80
N ILE A 193 -10.43 6.66 -11.26
CA ILE A 193 -9.50 7.77 -11.40
C ILE A 193 -8.88 8.13 -10.05
N ALA A 194 -9.69 8.22 -8.99
CA ALA A 194 -9.20 8.48 -7.64
C ALA A 194 -8.20 7.40 -7.17
N GLY A 195 -8.50 6.11 -7.42
CA GLY A 195 -7.60 5.00 -7.09
C GLY A 195 -6.28 5.06 -7.84
N THR A 196 -6.32 5.32 -9.14
CA THR A 196 -5.12 5.45 -9.98
C THR A 196 -4.24 6.62 -9.52
N TYR A 197 -4.83 7.77 -9.18
CA TYR A 197 -4.07 8.90 -8.64
C TYR A 197 -3.55 8.64 -7.23
N ALA A 198 -4.33 7.99 -6.36
CA ALA A 198 -3.88 7.59 -5.03
C ALA A 198 -2.61 6.73 -5.11
N TRP A 199 -2.66 5.71 -5.98
CA TRP A 199 -1.53 4.85 -6.25
C TRP A 199 -0.32 5.61 -6.82
N LEU A 200 -0.55 6.50 -7.79
CA LEU A 200 0.53 7.31 -8.39
C LEU A 200 1.17 8.25 -7.36
N PHE A 201 0.39 8.92 -6.51
CA PHE A 201 0.92 9.81 -5.49
C PHE A 201 1.72 9.08 -4.40
N ALA A 202 1.37 7.83 -4.11
CA ALA A 202 2.14 7.01 -3.18
C ALA A 202 3.49 6.56 -3.77
N HIS A 203 3.60 6.38 -5.09
CA HIS A 203 4.74 5.69 -5.71
C HIS A 203 5.60 6.53 -6.67
N GLY A 204 5.13 7.71 -7.09
CA GLY A 204 5.87 8.67 -7.95
C GLY A 204 5.50 8.59 -9.42
#